data_AF-A0A822HC73-F1
#
_entry.id   AF-A0A822HC73-F1
#
_cell.length_a   1.000
_cell.length_b   1.000
_cell.length_c   1.000
_cell.angle_alpha   90.00
_cell.angle_beta   90.00
_cell.angle_gamma   90.00
#
_symmetry.space_group_name_H-M   'P 1'
#
loop_
_entity.id
_entity.type
_entity.pdbx_description
1 polymer ?
#
loop_
_entity_poly.entity_id
_entity_poly.type
_entity_poly.pdbx_seq_one_letter_code
_entity_poly.pdbx_strand_id
1 'polypeptide(L)'
;EAEFRFDQLQKHFDDLNVQYAFGSEDATSIIKKIKYDSTTNKFNGFATPLDHGVPIKEYYKTDSFDKLKLWFNSNDKSSLLNVHMIQPVQSTNQTIIRSPFLLSAYGIDNTTTANDILQRWWYIFNQCLQRNIRIIGFSTGEKITN
;
A
#
# COMPACT_ATOMS: atom_id res chain seq x y z
N GLU A 1 6.27 5.47 4.78
CA GLU A 1 5.02 5.58 4.01
C GLU A 1 5.26 4.99 2.63
N ALA A 2 4.24 4.41 1.98
CA ALA A 2 4.35 3.93 0.60
C ALA A 2 5.32 2.77 0.35
N GLU A 3 5.57 1.94 1.36
CA GLU A 3 6.39 0.74 1.22
C GLU A 3 5.53 -0.52 1.25
N PHE A 4 5.70 -1.37 0.24
CA PHE A 4 5.17 -2.74 0.26
C PHE A 4 6.10 -3.67 1.03
N ARG A 5 5.59 -4.25 2.10
CA ARG A 5 6.32 -5.10 3.03
C ARG A 5 6.34 -6.58 2.62
N PHE A 6 6.77 -6.87 1.39
CA PHE A 6 6.70 -8.23 0.83
C PHE A 6 7.56 -9.25 1.58
N ASP A 7 8.73 -8.86 2.08
CA ASP A 7 9.61 -9.79 2.81
C ASP A 7 9.03 -10.13 4.18
N GLN A 8 8.42 -9.15 4.85
CA GLN A 8 7.70 -9.39 6.11
C GLN A 8 6.41 -10.19 5.87
N LEU A 9 5.75 -10.01 4.72
CA LEU A 9 4.61 -10.83 4.31
C LEU A 9 5.03 -12.29 4.12
N GLN A 10 6.17 -12.55 3.45
CA GLN A 10 6.71 -13.89 3.29
C GLN A 10 6.96 -14.55 4.64
N LYS A 11 7.66 -13.86 5.54
CA LYS A 11 7.87 -14.37 6.90
C LYS A 11 6.56 -14.69 7.62
N HIS A 12 5.55 -13.83 7.50
CA HIS A 12 4.22 -14.09 8.07
C HIS A 12 3.58 -15.35 7.49
N PHE A 13 3.70 -15.60 6.19
CA PHE A 13 3.14 -16.79 5.53
C PHE A 13 3.92 -18.07 5.90
N ASP A 14 5.24 -17.97 6.01
CA ASP A 14 6.10 -19.06 6.46
C ASP A 14 5.77 -19.47 7.91
N ASP A 15 5.64 -18.49 8.82
CA ASP A 15 5.26 -18.71 10.22
C ASP A 15 3.87 -19.37 10.34
N LEU A 16 2.96 -19.05 9.41
CA LEU A 16 1.63 -19.65 9.36
C LEU A 16 1.59 -21.00 8.63
N ASN A 17 2.64 -21.36 7.88
CA ASN A 17 2.69 -22.52 6.99
C ASN A 17 1.51 -22.56 6.00
N VAL A 18 1.31 -21.46 5.27
CA VAL A 18 0.24 -21.29 4.26
C VAL A 18 0.80 -20.65 3.00
N GLN A 19 0.14 -20.87 1.85
CA GLN A 19 0.61 -20.36 0.55
C GLN A 19 -0.45 -19.57 -0.22
N TYR A 20 -1.74 -19.75 0.09
CA TYR A 20 -2.82 -19.10 -0.65
C TYR A 20 -3.34 -17.89 0.10
N ALA A 21 -3.65 -16.83 -0.63
CA ALA A 21 -4.16 -15.59 -0.05
C ALA A 21 -5.14 -14.87 -0.96
N PHE A 22 -5.93 -13.99 -0.36
CA PHE A 22 -6.77 -13.03 -1.05
C PHE A 22 -6.26 -11.62 -0.76
N GLY A 23 -6.17 -10.77 -1.79
CA GLY A 23 -5.78 -9.37 -1.65
C GLY A 23 -6.99 -8.46 -1.51
N SER A 24 -6.94 -7.50 -0.59
CA SER A 24 -8.00 -6.49 -0.46
C SER A 24 -7.37 -5.11 -0.41
N GLU A 25 -7.94 -4.21 -1.19
CA GLU A 25 -7.59 -2.80 -1.24
C GLU A 25 -8.80 -1.96 -0.87
N ASP A 26 -8.61 -0.95 -0.02
CA ASP A 26 -9.66 0.03 0.26
C ASP A 26 -9.05 1.37 0.70
N ALA A 27 -9.81 2.45 0.54
CA ALA A 27 -9.40 3.78 0.94
C ALA A 27 -10.27 4.31 2.08
N THR A 28 -9.61 4.82 3.13
CA THR A 28 -10.31 5.39 4.29
C THR A 28 -9.96 6.86 4.48
N SER A 29 -10.92 7.65 4.96
CA SER A 29 -10.71 9.07 5.24
C SER A 29 -9.77 9.27 6.43
N ILE A 30 -8.86 10.24 6.31
CA ILE A 30 -7.89 10.58 7.37
C ILE A 30 -7.92 12.06 7.73
N ILE A 31 -7.43 12.38 8.92
CA ILE A 31 -7.21 13.76 9.33
C ILE A 31 -6.05 14.32 8.51
N LYS A 32 -6.32 15.36 7.71
CA LYS A 32 -5.34 16.02 6.84
C LYS A 32 -4.26 16.73 7.65
N LYS A 33 -3.16 16.03 7.94
CA LYS A 33 -2.03 16.57 8.71
C LYS A 33 -0.71 16.23 8.05
N ILE A 34 0.10 17.25 7.82
CA ILE A 34 1.49 17.10 7.39
C ILE A 34 2.37 17.00 8.62
N LYS A 35 3.27 16.02 8.64
CA LYS A 35 4.29 15.89 9.68
C LYS A 35 5.66 15.80 9.04
N TYR A 36 6.54 16.74 9.40
CA TYR A 36 7.95 16.65 9.11
C TYR A 36 8.62 15.68 10.08
N ASP A 37 9.48 14.82 9.56
CA ASP A 37 10.36 13.96 10.33
C ASP A 37 11.81 14.40 10.09
N SER A 38 12.38 15.06 11.10
CA SER A 38 13.75 15.59 11.06
C SER A 38 14.82 14.51 11.14
N THR A 39 14.49 13.28 11.54
CA THR A 39 15.47 12.19 11.59
C THR A 39 15.77 11.63 10.20
N THR A 40 14.78 11.69 9.30
CA THR A 40 14.91 11.14 7.94
C THR A 40 14.73 12.18 6.85
N ASN A 41 14.67 13.46 7.20
CA ASN A 41 14.44 14.60 6.31
C ASN A 41 13.30 14.37 5.31
N LYS A 42 12.12 14.00 5.83
CA LYS A 42 10.95 13.70 5.00
C LYS A 42 9.67 14.32 5.53
N PHE A 43 8.73 14.55 4.64
CA PHE A 43 7.34 14.78 5.00
C PHE A 43 6.51 13.49 4.93
N ASN A 44 5.55 13.37 5.84
CA ASN A 44 4.47 12.38 5.77
C ASN A 44 3.12 13.12 5.72
N GLY A 45 2.13 12.52 5.06
CA GLY A 45 0.76 13.03 4.99
C GLY A 45 0.40 13.82 3.73
N PHE A 46 1.30 13.93 2.75
CA PHE A 46 0.95 14.35 1.39
C PHE A 46 0.39 13.17 0.61
N ALA A 47 -0.39 13.46 -0.44
CA ALA A 47 -0.75 12.43 -1.42
C ALA A 47 0.53 11.89 -2.08
N THR A 48 0.74 10.58 -2.03
CA THR A 48 1.93 9.94 -2.58
C THR A 48 1.79 9.81 -4.09
N PRO A 49 2.75 10.30 -4.90
CA PRO A 49 2.74 10.08 -6.33
C PRO A 49 2.80 8.59 -6.67
N LEU A 50 2.05 8.21 -7.70
CA LEU A 50 2.00 6.85 -8.21
C LEU A 50 2.79 6.76 -9.52
N ASP A 51 3.52 5.66 -9.67
CA ASP A 51 4.12 5.21 -10.92
C ASP A 51 3.41 3.92 -11.32
N HIS A 52 2.62 3.96 -12.40
CA HIS A 52 1.81 2.83 -12.85
C HIS A 52 0.93 2.23 -11.73
N GLY A 53 0.25 3.11 -10.99
CA GLY A 53 -0.55 2.76 -9.81
C GLY A 53 0.24 2.34 -8.56
N VAL A 54 1.55 2.13 -8.65
CA VAL A 54 2.39 1.76 -7.52
C VAL A 54 2.94 3.04 -6.87
N PRO A 55 2.75 3.26 -5.56
CA PRO A 55 3.27 4.44 -4.88
C PRO A 55 4.80 4.49 -4.87
N ILE A 56 5.35 5.67 -5.11
CA ILE A 56 6.80 5.88 -5.09
C ILE A 56 7.26 5.97 -3.63
N LYS A 57 8.01 4.95 -3.19
CA LYS A 57 8.55 4.86 -1.82
C LYS A 57 9.42 6.08 -1.50
N GLU A 58 9.21 6.66 -0.31
CA GLU A 58 9.98 7.80 0.20
C GLU A 58 10.04 9.04 -0.72
N TYR A 59 9.02 9.27 -1.58
CA TYR A 59 9.03 10.38 -2.55
C TYR A 59 9.34 11.76 -1.92
N TYR A 60 8.77 12.06 -0.76
CA TYR A 60 8.94 13.33 -0.05
C TYR A 60 10.14 13.36 0.90
N LYS A 61 11.19 12.61 0.60
CA LYS A 61 12.47 12.60 1.31
C LYS A 61 13.53 13.36 0.52
N THR A 62 14.26 14.26 1.17
CA THR A 62 15.31 15.06 0.53
C THR A 62 16.16 15.77 1.57
N ASP A 63 17.44 15.98 1.26
CA ASP A 63 18.33 16.81 2.09
C ASP A 63 18.31 18.29 1.67
N SER A 64 17.58 18.65 0.60
CA SER A 64 17.43 20.03 0.15
C SER A 64 16.28 20.75 0.87
N PHE A 65 16.60 21.79 1.63
CA PHE A 65 15.60 22.66 2.26
C PHE A 65 14.68 23.34 1.25
N ASP A 66 15.20 23.81 0.12
CA ASP A 66 14.39 24.45 -0.92
C ASP A 66 13.35 23.47 -1.49
N LYS A 67 13.72 22.21 -1.65
CA LYS A 67 12.79 21.16 -2.09
C LYS A 67 11.73 20.85 -1.04
N LEU A 68 12.10 20.81 0.25
CA LEU A 68 11.14 20.67 1.35
C LEU A 68 10.16 21.86 1.37
N LYS A 69 10.66 23.08 1.23
CA LYS A 69 9.84 24.31 1.19
C LYS A 69 8.90 24.29 -0.01
N LEU A 70 9.39 23.88 -1.18
CA LEU A 70 8.57 23.74 -2.38
C LEU A 70 7.40 22.77 -2.11
N TRP A 71 7.69 21.53 -1.72
CA TRP A 71 6.67 20.52 -1.45
C TRP A 71 5.65 20.98 -0.41
N PHE A 72 6.09 21.65 0.67
CA PHE A 72 5.18 22.14 1.68
C PHE A 72 4.16 23.15 1.15
N ASN A 73 4.55 23.96 0.17
CA ASN A 73 3.70 25.01 -0.39
C ASN A 73 2.89 24.55 -1.61
N SER A 74 3.35 23.54 -2.34
CA SER A 74 2.76 23.13 -3.63
C SER A 74 1.96 21.83 -3.59
N ASN A 75 2.13 20.99 -2.58
CA ASN A 75 1.51 19.66 -2.57
C ASN A 75 0.26 19.60 -1.70
N ASP A 76 -0.74 18.89 -2.19
CA ASP A 76 -1.97 18.66 -1.47
C ASP A 76 -1.79 17.66 -0.34
N LYS A 77 -2.42 17.98 0.78
CA LYS A 77 -2.52 17.06 1.92
C LYS A 77 -3.42 15.90 1.53
N SER A 78 -2.99 14.70 1.89
CA SER A 78 -3.76 13.49 1.65
C SER A 78 -5.11 13.55 2.36
N SER A 79 -6.20 13.30 1.62
CA SER A 79 -7.55 13.17 2.20
C SER A 79 -7.88 11.73 2.56
N LEU A 80 -7.25 10.77 1.87
CA LEU A 80 -7.49 9.35 2.04
C LEU A 80 -6.19 8.63 2.38
N LEU A 81 -6.31 7.48 3.03
CA LEU A 81 -5.26 6.51 3.21
C LEU A 81 -5.67 5.25 2.45
N ASN A 82 -4.92 4.91 1.41
CA ASN A 82 -5.08 3.65 0.70
C ASN A 82 -4.41 2.53 1.50
N VAL A 83 -5.13 1.44 1.74
CA VAL A 83 -4.71 0.32 2.59
C VAL A 83 -4.76 -0.97 1.80
N HIS A 84 -3.66 -1.73 1.85
CA HIS A 84 -3.49 -3.00 1.16
C HIS A 84 -3.35 -4.12 2.19
N MET A 85 -4.33 -5.01 2.25
CA MET A 85 -4.38 -6.14 3.16
C MET A 85 -4.24 -7.45 2.38
N ILE A 86 -3.44 -8.39 2.91
CA ILE A 86 -3.34 -9.75 2.38
C ILE A 86 -3.90 -10.71 3.41
N GLN A 87 -5.00 -11.37 3.09
CA GLN A 87 -5.68 -12.34 3.95
C GLN A 87 -5.25 -13.76 3.57
N PRO A 88 -4.58 -14.52 4.46
CA PRO A 88 -4.33 -15.93 4.22
C PRO A 88 -5.64 -16.72 4.08
N VAL A 89 -5.68 -17.61 3.10
CA VAL A 89 -6.82 -18.51 2.87
C VAL A 89 -6.64 -19.75 3.74
N GLN A 90 -7.70 -20.09 4.47
CA GLN A 90 -7.72 -21.23 5.38
C GLN A 90 -7.75 -22.54 4.58
N SER A 91 -6.89 -23.50 4.94
CA SER A 91 -7.03 -24.87 4.41
C SER A 91 -8.24 -25.53 5.07
N THR A 92 -8.91 -26.44 4.35
CA THR A 92 -10.13 -27.16 4.78
C THR A 92 -10.03 -27.85 6.15
N ASN A 93 -8.82 -28.10 6.66
CA ASN A 93 -8.59 -28.83 7.91
C ASN A 93 -8.21 -27.93 9.10
N GLN A 94 -8.15 -26.61 8.91
CA GLN A 94 -7.82 -25.68 9.99
C GLN A 94 -9.10 -24.96 10.42
N THR A 95 -9.31 -24.78 11.72
CA THR A 95 -10.42 -23.99 12.31
C THR A 95 -9.95 -22.60 12.78
N ILE A 96 -8.64 -22.33 12.68
CA ILE A 96 -8.03 -21.09 13.14
C ILE A 96 -8.15 -20.02 12.06
N ILE A 97 -8.83 -18.93 12.40
CA ILE A 97 -8.88 -17.72 11.59
C ILE A 97 -7.50 -17.07 11.63
N ARG A 98 -6.84 -16.98 10.46
CA ARG A 98 -5.52 -16.36 10.32
C ARG A 98 -5.68 -14.85 10.20
N SER A 99 -4.91 -14.07 10.94
CA SER A 99 -4.97 -12.60 10.84
C SER A 99 -4.45 -12.11 9.47
N PRO A 100 -5.11 -11.11 8.87
CA PRO A 100 -4.63 -10.49 7.65
C PRO A 100 -3.35 -9.70 7.92
N PHE A 101 -2.54 -9.54 6.89
CA PHE A 101 -1.30 -8.80 6.94
C PHE A 101 -1.45 -7.44 6.24
N LEU A 102 -1.10 -6.35 6.92
CA LEU A 102 -1.01 -5.02 6.32
C LEU A 102 0.24 -4.95 5.44
N LEU A 103 0.03 -5.06 4.13
CA LEU A 103 1.10 -5.08 3.15
C LEU A 103 1.66 -3.68 2.87
N SER A 104 0.77 -2.69 2.71
CA SER A 104 1.16 -1.30 2.44
C SER A 104 0.05 -0.35 2.87
N ALA A 105 0.44 0.86 3.26
CA ALA A 105 -0.47 1.98 3.46
C ALA A 105 0.22 3.29 3.06
N TYR A 106 -0.52 4.16 2.37
CA TYR A 106 -0.01 5.44 1.89
C TYR A 106 -1.14 6.42 1.60
N GLY A 107 -0.82 7.71 1.77
CA GLY A 107 -1.74 8.78 1.44
C GLY A 107 -2.04 8.83 -0.06
N ILE A 108 -3.31 8.96 -0.42
CA ILE A 108 -3.77 9.25 -1.77
C ILE A 108 -4.78 10.40 -1.78
N ASP A 109 -5.02 10.94 -2.96
CA ASP A 109 -6.19 11.76 -3.27
C ASP A 109 -7.23 10.93 -4.06
N ASN A 110 -8.30 11.58 -4.52
CA ASN A 110 -9.38 10.93 -5.26
C ASN A 110 -9.08 10.81 -6.78
N THR A 111 -7.81 10.84 -7.20
CA THR A 111 -7.43 10.82 -8.63
C THR A 111 -7.02 9.44 -9.14
N THR A 112 -6.97 8.42 -8.26
CA THR A 112 -6.60 7.05 -8.63
C THR A 112 -7.61 6.46 -9.62
N THR A 113 -7.11 5.92 -10.74
CA THR A 113 -7.96 5.34 -11.79
C THR A 113 -8.10 3.82 -11.68
N ALA A 114 -9.07 3.26 -12.40
CA ALA A 114 -9.21 1.80 -12.57
C ALA A 114 -7.92 1.15 -13.10
N ASN A 115 -7.24 1.80 -14.06
CA ASN A 115 -5.99 1.30 -14.62
C ASN A 115 -4.86 1.28 -13.58
N ASP A 116 -4.78 2.31 -12.72
CA ASP A 116 -3.81 2.33 -11.62
C ASP A 116 -4.04 1.16 -10.65
N ILE A 117 -5.29 0.87 -10.31
CA ILE A 117 -5.65 -0.27 -9.44
C ILE A 117 -5.18 -1.59 -10.08
N LEU A 118 -5.50 -1.82 -11.35
CA LEU A 118 -5.12 -3.06 -12.05
C LEU A 118 -3.60 -3.23 -12.16
N GLN A 119 -2.87 -2.15 -12.50
CA GLN A 119 -1.41 -2.20 -12.60
C GLN A 119 -0.76 -2.47 -11.22
N ARG A 120 -1.29 -1.86 -10.16
CA ARG A 120 -0.87 -2.13 -8.79
C ARG A 120 -1.15 -3.56 -8.35
N TRP A 121 -2.33 -4.10 -8.66
CA TRP A 121 -2.64 -5.51 -8.36
C TRP A 121 -1.73 -6.47 -9.11
N TRP A 122 -1.41 -6.18 -10.37
CA TRP A 122 -0.45 -6.94 -11.14
C TRP A 122 0.95 -6.92 -10.50
N TYR A 123 1.40 -5.76 -10.02
CA TYR A 123 2.65 -5.65 -9.28
C TYR A 123 2.64 -6.49 -8.00
N ILE A 124 1.59 -6.38 -7.17
CA ILE A 124 1.44 -7.16 -5.93
C ILE A 124 1.41 -8.66 -6.23
N PHE A 125 0.66 -9.09 -7.25
CA PHE A 125 0.57 -10.48 -7.67
C PHE A 125 1.94 -11.06 -8.01
N ASN A 126 2.73 -10.36 -8.83
CA ASN A 126 4.06 -10.82 -9.24
C ASN A 126 5.04 -10.89 -8.06
N GLN A 127 5.02 -9.90 -7.17
CA GLN A 127 5.88 -9.88 -5.99
C GLN A 127 5.55 -10.99 -4.98
N CYS A 128 4.27 -11.30 -4.81
CA CYS A 128 3.82 -12.44 -4.00
C CYS A 128 4.21 -13.77 -4.65
N LEU A 129 4.03 -13.89 -5.97
CA LEU A 129 4.36 -15.10 -6.72
C LEU A 129 5.85 -15.49 -6.59
N GLN A 130 6.75 -14.50 -6.66
CA GLN A 130 8.19 -14.69 -6.45
C GLN A 130 8.55 -15.23 -5.06
N ARG A 131 7.67 -15.03 -4.07
CA ARG A 131 7.83 -15.44 -2.67
C ARG A 131 6.98 -16.68 -2.33
N ASN A 132 6.52 -17.41 -3.34
CA ASN A 132 5.68 -18.60 -3.21
C ASN A 132 4.32 -18.33 -2.50
N ILE A 133 3.81 -17.10 -2.59
CA ILE A 133 2.47 -16.73 -2.13
C ILE A 133 1.56 -16.61 -3.36
N ARG A 134 0.49 -17.40 -3.39
CA ARG A 134 -0.50 -17.47 -4.46
C ARG A 134 -1.71 -16.60 -4.13
N ILE A 135 -1.77 -15.41 -4.72
CA ILE A 135 -2.97 -14.59 -4.65
C ILE A 135 -4.03 -15.18 -5.58
N ILE A 136 -5.17 -15.61 -5.01
CA ILE A 136 -6.27 -16.24 -5.78
C ILE A 136 -7.33 -15.23 -6.25
N GLY A 137 -7.27 -14.01 -5.74
CA GLY A 137 -8.17 -12.93 -6.12
C GLY A 137 -7.87 -11.63 -5.39
N PHE A 138 -8.43 -10.56 -5.93
CA PHE A 138 -8.40 -9.21 -5.35
C PHE A 138 -9.82 -8.68 -5.15
N SER A 139 -10.02 -7.82 -4.17
CA SER A 139 -11.25 -7.05 -3.96
C SER A 139 -10.93 -5.59 -3.70
N THR A 140 -11.82 -4.69 -4.14
CA THR A 140 -11.80 -3.28 -3.74
C THR A 140 -13.20 -2.77 -3.43
N GLY A 141 -13.28 -1.81 -2.51
CA GLY A 141 -14.49 -1.02 -2.26
C GLY A 141 -14.73 0.07 -3.32
N GLU A 142 -13.70 0.39 -4.13
CA GLU A 142 -13.78 1.40 -5.17
C GLU A 142 -14.60 0.92 -6.38
N LYS A 143 -15.44 1.80 -6.91
CA LYS A 143 -16.15 1.53 -8.17
C LYS A 143 -15.16 1.63 -9.33
N ILE A 144 -14.83 0.50 -9.92
CA ILE A 144 -14.07 0.43 -11.17
C ILE A 144 -15.01 0.84 -12.31
N THR A 145 -14.93 2.10 -12.74
CA THR A 145 -15.61 2.57 -13.96
C THR A 145 -14.65 2.50 -15.14
N ASN A 146 -15.08 1.81 -16.21
CA ASN A 146 -14.35 1.72 -17.48
C ASN A 146 -14.38 3.04 -18.25
#